data_AF-A0A7W5ZVV6-F1
#
_entry.id   AF-A0A7W5ZVV6-F1
#
_cell.length_a   1.000
_cell.length_b   1.000
_cell.length_c   1.000
_cell.angle_alpha   90.00
_cell.angle_beta   90.00
_cell.angle_gamma   90.00
#
_symmetry.space_group_name_H-M   'P 1'
#
loop_
_entity.id
_entity.type
_entity.pdbx_description
1 polymer ?
#
loop_
_entity_poly.entity_id
_entity_poly.type
_entity_poly.pdbx_seq_one_letter_code
_entity_poly.pdbx_strand_id
1 'polypeptide(L)'
;MTSLAAIIPIDCHLALRYRAVTRLKAHVDGVAPSPNIGADTPSSYQRYRLDLLLRILDIMAVPGTSARDVAMQAIYQGQDFGRSAEWKGSSERRHTFRLIREARAMMTTGYRALLASPP
;
A
#
# COMPACT_ATOMS: atom_id res chain seq x y z
N MET A 1 -3.51 28.56 20.25
CA MET A 1 -2.39 28.26 19.35
C MET A 1 -1.57 27.15 19.99
N THR A 2 -1.61 25.95 19.43
CA THR A 2 -0.88 24.80 19.98
C THR A 2 0.55 24.87 19.46
N SER A 3 1.53 25.04 20.34
CA SER A 3 2.94 24.96 19.96
C SER A 3 3.37 23.50 19.92
N LEU A 4 3.99 23.07 18.81
CA LEU A 4 4.52 21.71 18.64
C LEU A 4 6.04 21.79 18.58
N ALA A 5 6.71 21.05 19.47
CA ALA A 5 8.14 20.84 19.44
C ALA A 5 8.46 19.43 18.91
N ALA A 6 9.52 19.30 18.12
CA ALA A 6 10.03 18.02 17.64
C ALA A 6 11.54 17.93 17.88
N ILE A 7 12.00 16.79 18.40
CA ILE A 7 13.43 16.49 18.58
C ILE A 7 13.86 15.59 17.43
N ILE A 8 14.86 16.01 16.65
CA ILE A 8 15.33 15.28 15.46
C ILE A 8 16.80 14.86 15.68
N PRO A 9 17.10 13.55 15.73
CA PRO A 9 18.47 13.06 15.78
C PRO A 9 19.26 13.45 14.52
N ILE A 10 20.55 13.74 14.71
CA ILE A 10 21.50 13.97 13.61
C ILE A 10 22.11 12.62 13.23
N ASP A 11 21.46 11.91 12.32
CA ASP A 11 21.88 10.62 11.77
C ASP A 11 21.75 10.60 10.24
N CYS A 12 22.00 9.45 9.60
CA CYS A 12 21.84 9.29 8.15
C CYS A 12 20.41 9.52 7.65
N HIS A 13 19.41 9.56 8.55
CA HIS A 13 18.01 9.81 8.24
C HIS A 13 17.56 11.24 8.57
N LEU A 14 18.46 12.16 8.95
CA LEU A 14 18.13 13.55 9.31
C LEU A 14 17.23 14.24 8.28
N ALA A 15 17.60 14.16 6.99
CA ALA A 15 16.85 14.80 5.91
C ALA A 15 15.41 14.26 5.79
N LEU A 16 15.24 12.95 5.94
CA LEU A 16 13.93 12.29 5.94
C LEU A 16 13.08 12.77 7.13
N ARG A 17 13.64 12.73 8.34
CA ARG A 17 12.94 13.14 9.57
C ARG A 17 12.52 14.61 9.52
N TYR A 18 13.40 15.49 9.02
CA TYR A 18 13.10 16.91 8.84
C TYR A 18 11.90 17.12 7.89
N ARG A 19 11.90 16.46 6.73
CA ARG A 19 10.78 16.54 5.77
C ARG A 19 9.48 16.00 6.37
N ALA A 20 9.53 14.89 7.10
CA ALA A 20 8.37 14.31 7.76
C ALA A 20 7.76 15.26 8.82
N VAL A 21 8.57 15.90 9.65
CA VAL A 21 8.12 16.87 10.66
C VAL A 21 7.50 18.11 9.99
N THR A 22 8.10 18.63 8.92
CA THR A 22 7.54 19.77 8.18
C THR A 22 6.17 19.42 7.57
N ARG A 23 6.01 18.21 7.00
CA ARG A 23 4.71 17.73 6.51
C ARG A 23 3.68 17.59 7.63
N LEU A 24 4.09 17.05 8.79
CA LEU A 24 3.23 16.93 9.97
C LEU A 24 2.77 18.31 10.45
N LYS A 25 3.67 19.29 10.54
CA LYS A 25 3.34 20.66 10.96
C LYS A 25 2.32 21.30 10.02
N ALA A 26 2.54 21.21 8.70
CA ALA A 26 1.59 21.72 7.72
C ALA A 26 0.20 21.07 7.87
N HIS A 27 0.15 19.76 8.08
CA HIS A 27 -1.11 19.04 8.30
C HIS A 27 -1.83 19.50 9.57
N VAL A 28 -1.12 19.65 10.69
CA VAL A 28 -1.66 20.13 11.97
C VAL A 28 -2.19 21.57 11.84
N ASP A 29 -1.54 22.40 11.03
CA ASP A 29 -1.98 23.77 10.76
C ASP A 29 -3.16 23.85 9.77
N GLY A 30 -3.64 22.72 9.24
CA GLY A 30 -4.67 22.68 8.21
C GLY A 30 -4.20 23.19 6.84
N VAL A 31 -2.89 23.34 6.64
CA VAL A 31 -2.30 23.75 5.37
C VAL A 31 -2.30 22.54 4.44
N ALA A 32 -2.77 22.74 3.21
CA ALA A 32 -2.72 21.69 2.20
C ALA A 32 -1.27 21.22 2.00
N PRO A 33 -1.00 19.91 2.08
CA PRO A 33 0.35 19.41 1.87
C PRO A 33 0.79 19.77 0.45
N SER A 34 2.01 20.33 0.33
CA SER A 34 2.64 20.55 -0.97
C SER A 34 2.67 19.22 -1.74
N PRO A 35 2.44 19.22 -3.07
CA PRO A 35 2.57 18.02 -3.89
C PRO A 35 3.87 17.29 -3.55
N ASN A 36 3.81 15.97 -3.46
CA ASN A 36 4.96 15.15 -3.11
C ASN A 36 6.05 15.24 -4.21
N ILE A 37 7.03 16.11 -4.01
CA ILE A 37 8.23 16.24 -4.87
C ILE A 37 9.41 15.44 -4.27
N GLY A 38 9.15 14.55 -3.30
CA GLY A 38 10.17 13.87 -2.52
C GLY A 38 10.25 12.37 -2.70
N ALA A 39 11.48 11.85 -2.73
CA ALA A 39 11.78 10.41 -2.62
C ALA A 39 11.32 9.78 -1.29
N ASP A 40 10.90 10.59 -0.31
CA ASP A 40 10.41 10.16 1.00
C ASP A 40 8.92 9.73 1.01
N THR A 41 8.27 9.72 -0.15
CA THR A 41 6.86 9.34 -0.26
C THR A 41 6.60 8.39 -1.42
N PRO A 42 5.62 7.47 -1.29
CA PRO A 42 5.33 6.56 -2.37
C PRO A 42 4.83 7.31 -3.61
N SER A 43 5.32 6.91 -4.78
CA SER A 43 4.82 7.35 -6.08
C SER A 43 3.35 6.98 -6.26
N SER A 44 2.65 7.60 -7.22
CA SER A 44 1.25 7.27 -7.52
C SER A 44 1.05 5.78 -7.81
N TYR A 45 1.99 5.15 -8.53
CA TYR A 45 1.97 3.71 -8.78
C TYR A 45 2.15 2.90 -7.49
N GLN A 46 3.10 3.28 -6.63
CA GLN A 46 3.31 2.58 -5.35
C GLN A 46 2.10 2.71 -4.43
N ARG A 47 1.44 3.87 -4.36
CA ARG A 47 0.19 4.04 -3.59
C ARG A 47 -0.92 3.15 -4.12
N TYR A 48 -1.19 3.22 -5.42
CA TYR A 48 -2.17 2.36 -6.07
C TYR A 48 -1.88 0.87 -5.79
N ARG A 49 -0.61 0.47 -5.85
CA ARG A 49 -0.21 -0.90 -5.56
C ARG A 49 -0.50 -1.28 -4.11
N LEU A 50 -0.12 -0.45 -3.15
CA LEU A 50 -0.39 -0.69 -1.72
C LEU A 50 -1.89 -0.74 -1.42
N ASP A 51 -2.67 0.17 -2.00
CA ASP A 51 -4.13 0.20 -1.88
C ASP A 51 -4.77 -1.09 -2.41
N LEU A 52 -4.29 -1.60 -3.56
CA LEU A 52 -4.72 -2.88 -4.11
C LEU A 52 -4.41 -4.03 -3.16
N LEU A 53 -3.21 -4.08 -2.57
CA LEU A 53 -2.84 -5.14 -1.63
C LEU A 53 -3.71 -5.10 -0.37
N LEU A 54 -4.03 -3.91 0.15
CA LEU A 54 -4.94 -3.75 1.29
C LEU A 54 -6.34 -4.24 0.94
N ARG A 55 -6.90 -3.82 -0.21
CA ARG A 55 -8.22 -4.27 -0.66
C ARG A 55 -8.31 -5.79 -0.83
N ILE A 56 -7.23 -6.42 -1.31
CA ILE A 56 -7.15 -7.88 -1.38
C ILE A 56 -7.24 -8.50 0.02
N LEU A 57 -6.53 -7.97 1.01
CA LEU A 57 -6.59 -8.46 2.39
C LEU A 57 -7.98 -8.32 2.99
N ASP A 58 -8.65 -7.19 2.76
CA ASP A 58 -10.01 -6.94 3.25
C ASP A 58 -11.01 -7.95 2.68
N ILE A 59 -10.96 -8.22 1.37
CA ILE A 59 -11.81 -9.22 0.72
C ILE A 59 -11.53 -10.63 1.28
N MET A 60 -10.25 -10.95 1.50
CA MET A 60 -9.84 -12.24 2.05
C MET A 60 -10.17 -12.43 3.53
N ALA A 61 -10.43 -11.36 4.28
CA ALA A 61 -10.87 -11.44 5.68
C ALA A 61 -12.30 -12.00 5.80
N VAL A 62 -13.10 -11.94 4.72
CA VAL A 62 -14.44 -12.52 4.68
C VAL A 62 -14.35 -14.06 4.58
N PRO A 63 -14.97 -14.82 5.51
CA PRO A 63 -14.94 -16.28 5.48
C PRO A 63 -15.51 -16.85 4.18
N GLY A 64 -14.85 -17.89 3.63
CA GLY A 64 -15.29 -18.57 2.42
C GLY A 64 -14.90 -17.89 1.10
N THR A 65 -14.30 -16.69 1.15
CA THR A 65 -13.81 -16.00 -0.05
C THR A 65 -12.78 -16.84 -0.80
N SER A 66 -13.03 -17.08 -2.09
CA SER A 66 -12.10 -17.77 -2.97
C SER A 66 -11.13 -16.80 -3.66
N ALA A 67 -10.04 -17.33 -4.22
CA ALA A 67 -9.14 -16.54 -5.07
C ALA A 67 -9.84 -15.99 -6.32
N ARG A 68 -10.93 -16.64 -6.79
CA ARG A 68 -11.74 -16.14 -7.91
C ARG A 68 -12.52 -14.89 -7.48
N ASP A 69 -13.07 -14.89 -6.27
CA ASP A 69 -13.79 -13.73 -5.72
C ASP A 69 -12.86 -12.54 -5.55
N VAL A 70 -11.63 -12.76 -5.06
CA VAL A 70 -10.59 -11.72 -5.00
C VAL A 70 -10.31 -11.14 -6.39
N ALA A 71 -10.18 -12.01 -7.41
CA ALA A 71 -9.96 -11.57 -8.79
C ALA A 71 -11.09 -10.66 -9.27
N MET A 72 -12.34 -11.07 -9.09
CA MET A 72 -13.52 -10.34 -9.56
C MET A 72 -13.80 -9.05 -8.76
N GLN A 73 -13.44 -8.99 -7.48
CA GLN A 73 -13.78 -7.86 -6.60
C GLN A 73 -12.67 -6.80 -6.48
N ALA A 74 -11.40 -7.19 -6.62
CA ALA A 74 -10.26 -6.27 -6.49
C ALA A 74 -9.50 -6.02 -7.80
N ILE A 75 -9.20 -7.07 -8.57
CA ILE A 75 -8.19 -7.01 -9.63
C ILE A 75 -8.82 -6.73 -11.00
N TYR A 76 -9.87 -7.48 -11.33
CA TYR A 76 -10.58 -7.49 -12.60
C TYR A 76 -12.05 -7.20 -12.37
N GLN A 77 -12.33 -6.01 -11.83
CA GLN A 77 -13.67 -5.61 -11.42
C GLN A 77 -14.67 -5.72 -12.58
N GLY A 78 -15.73 -6.49 -12.36
CA GLY A 78 -16.80 -6.70 -13.35
C GLY A 78 -16.49 -7.75 -14.43
N GLN A 79 -15.33 -8.41 -14.39
CA GLN A 79 -15.00 -9.47 -15.33
C GLN A 79 -15.62 -10.81 -14.91
N ASP A 80 -16.27 -11.50 -15.85
CA ASP A 80 -16.67 -12.90 -15.67
C ASP A 80 -15.59 -13.84 -16.21
N PHE A 81 -15.15 -14.78 -15.38
CA PHE A 81 -14.17 -15.81 -15.72
C PHE A 81 -14.80 -17.13 -16.20
N GLY A 82 -16.11 -17.13 -16.47
CA GLY A 82 -16.82 -18.25 -17.07
C GLY A 82 -16.77 -19.51 -16.22
N ARG A 83 -16.51 -20.67 -16.85
CA ARG A 83 -16.54 -21.96 -16.14
C ARG A 83 -15.31 -22.16 -15.24
N SER A 84 -15.45 -23.02 -14.23
CA SER A 84 -14.35 -23.35 -13.31
C SER A 84 -13.08 -23.86 -14.01
N ALA A 85 -13.20 -24.53 -15.17
CA ALA A 85 -12.05 -25.01 -15.94
C ALA A 85 -11.28 -23.85 -16.60
N GLU A 86 -11.99 -22.88 -17.18
CA GLU A 86 -11.42 -21.68 -17.80
C GLU A 86 -10.65 -20.86 -16.76
N TRP A 87 -11.24 -20.64 -15.58
CA TRP A 87 -10.55 -20.02 -14.46
C TRP A 87 -9.29 -20.79 -14.03
N LYS A 88 -9.32 -22.13 -13.96
CA LYS A 88 -8.17 -22.93 -13.49
C LYS A 88 -6.97 -22.83 -14.41
N GLY A 89 -7.17 -22.72 -15.72
CA GLY A 89 -6.10 -22.61 -16.72
C GLY A 89 -5.61 -21.18 -16.99
N SER A 90 -6.29 -20.16 -16.44
CA SER A 90 -6.08 -18.78 -16.85
C SER A 90 -4.78 -18.15 -16.34
N SER A 91 -4.31 -17.13 -17.05
CA SER A 91 -3.18 -16.31 -16.62
C SER A 91 -3.55 -15.42 -15.42
N GLU A 92 -4.81 -15.03 -15.37
CA GLU A 92 -5.48 -14.18 -14.39
C GLU A 92 -5.47 -14.87 -13.04
N ARG A 93 -5.78 -16.17 -12.99
CA ARG A 93 -5.64 -16.97 -11.76
C ARG A 93 -4.22 -16.90 -11.22
N ARG A 94 -3.21 -17.16 -12.04
CA ARG A 94 -1.80 -17.10 -11.61
C ARG A 94 -1.42 -15.71 -11.12
N HIS A 95 -1.89 -14.66 -11.79
CA HIS A 95 -1.66 -13.29 -11.37
C HIS A 95 -2.34 -12.98 -10.02
N THR A 96 -3.59 -13.37 -9.83
CA THR A 96 -4.32 -13.21 -8.57
C THR A 96 -3.62 -13.92 -7.42
N PHE A 97 -3.17 -15.17 -7.61
CA PHE A 97 -2.41 -15.87 -6.56
C PHE A 97 -1.09 -15.16 -6.21
N ARG A 98 -0.39 -14.59 -7.20
CA ARG A 98 0.82 -13.79 -6.94
C ARG A 98 0.49 -12.57 -6.09
N LEU A 99 -0.58 -11.84 -6.41
CA LEU A 99 -1.03 -10.67 -5.66
C LEU A 99 -1.47 -11.01 -4.24
N ILE A 100 -2.23 -12.10 -4.06
CA ILE A 100 -2.62 -12.59 -2.74
C ILE A 100 -1.38 -12.91 -1.89
N ARG A 101 -0.40 -13.59 -2.48
CA ARG A 101 0.86 -13.90 -1.79
C ARG A 101 1.63 -12.64 -1.41
N GLU A 102 1.72 -11.68 -2.33
CA GLU A 102 2.37 -10.38 -2.10
C GLU A 102 1.68 -9.59 -0.99
N ALA A 103 0.34 -9.54 -1.00
CA ALA A 103 -0.45 -8.85 0.02
C ALA A 103 -0.19 -9.43 1.42
N ARG A 104 -0.20 -10.76 1.54
CA ARG A 104 0.14 -11.46 2.79
C ARG A 104 1.59 -11.21 3.22
N ALA A 105 2.54 -11.24 2.28
CA ALA A 105 3.94 -10.96 2.57
C ALA A 105 4.12 -9.51 3.07
N MET A 106 3.45 -8.55 2.44
CA MET A 106 3.45 -7.14 2.84
C MET A 106 2.89 -6.96 4.25
N MET A 107 1.74 -7.56 4.56
CA MET A 107 1.08 -7.48 5.88
C MET A 107 1.94 -8.09 7.01
N THR A 108 2.58 -9.22 6.75
CA THR A 108 3.30 -9.97 7.80
C THR A 108 4.65 -9.35 8.14
N THR A 109 5.43 -8.96 7.14
CA THR A 109 6.81 -8.48 7.35
C THR A 109 7.24 -7.40 6.36
N GLY A 110 6.70 -7.42 5.13
CA GLY A 110 7.13 -6.53 4.06
C GLY A 110 6.89 -5.04 4.35
N TYR A 111 5.88 -4.69 5.14
CA TYR A 111 5.62 -3.30 5.52
C TYR A 111 6.81 -2.63 6.22
N ARG A 112 7.69 -3.40 6.87
CA ARG A 112 8.89 -2.85 7.53
C ARG A 112 9.85 -2.21 6.54
N ALA A 113 9.90 -2.70 5.29
CA ALA A 113 10.68 -2.07 4.23
C ALA A 113 10.10 -0.72 3.78
N LEU A 114 8.83 -0.41 4.09
CA LEU A 114 8.26 0.92 3.89
C LEU A 114 8.66 1.90 4.99
N LEU A 115 9.03 1.39 6.17
CA LEU A 115 9.43 2.17 7.33
C LEU A 115 10.94 2.42 7.37
N ALA A 116 11.71 1.44 6.91
CA ALA A 116 13.13 1.60 6.66
C ALA A 116 13.31 2.38 5.36
N SER A 117 13.73 3.65 5.43
CA SER A 117 14.26 4.28 4.22
C SER A 117 15.42 3.43 3.69
N PRO A 118 15.50 3.15 2.38
CA PRO A 118 16.73 2.62 1.83
C PRO A 118 17.88 3.57 2.21
N PRO A 119 19.09 3.03 2.48
CA PRO A 119 20.24 3.83 2.87
C PRO A 119 20.57 4.94 1.86
#